data_AF-A0A1M5MN53-F1
#
_entry.id   AF-A0A1M5MN53-F1
#
_cell.length_a   1.000
_cell.length_b   1.000
_cell.length_c   1.000
_cell.angle_alpha   90.00
_cell.angle_beta   90.00
_cell.angle_gamma   90.00
#
_symmetry.space_group_name_H-M   'P 1'
#
loop_
_entity.id
_entity.type
_entity.pdbx_description
1 polymer ?
#
loop_
_entity_poly.entity_id
_entity_poly.type
_entity_poly.pdbx_seq_one_letter_code
_entity_poly.pdbx_strand_id
1 'polypeptide(L)'
;MTRSLDLEELRSARAKEQQKSTLTDLPEDPSLFERVQAAAVEDDVDGEDLQKLTTEFVDERLGKLTKLASFAAADLPISTDGMTEREEALVRDLEALLVEYREEVIPVEEPDAQLSDFSEVADA
;
A
#
# COMPACT_ATOMS: atom_id res chain seq x y z
N MET A 1 -18.29 -25.69 3.02
CA MET A 1 -19.08 -24.91 2.06
C MET A 1 -18.70 -23.46 2.27
N THR A 2 -17.89 -22.92 1.37
CA THR A 2 -17.50 -21.50 1.34
C THR A 2 -18.77 -20.66 1.23
N ARG A 3 -18.92 -19.62 2.05
CA ARG A 3 -20.08 -18.72 1.96
C ARG A 3 -20.00 -17.97 0.61
N SER A 4 -20.98 -18.19 -0.27
CA SER A 4 -21.09 -17.47 -1.55
C SER A 4 -21.10 -15.94 -1.32
N LEU A 5 -20.56 -15.20 -2.28
CA LEU A 5 -20.44 -13.75 -2.19
C LEU A 5 -21.81 -13.09 -2.38
N ASP A 6 -22.13 -12.15 -1.51
CA ASP A 6 -23.26 -11.24 -1.70
C ASP A 6 -22.75 -9.91 -2.27
N LEU A 7 -23.33 -9.43 -3.38
CA LEU A 7 -22.97 -8.11 -3.95
C LEU A 7 -23.19 -6.97 -2.96
N GLU A 8 -24.14 -7.08 -2.02
CA GLU A 8 -24.33 -6.08 -0.97
C GLU A 8 -23.14 -6.05 0.00
N GLU A 9 -22.52 -7.20 0.27
CA GLU A 9 -21.30 -7.29 1.08
C GLU A 9 -20.13 -6.56 0.39
N LEU A 10 -19.94 -6.79 -0.91
CA LEU A 10 -18.90 -6.09 -1.68
C LEU A 10 -19.17 -4.57 -1.76
N ARG A 11 -20.44 -4.16 -1.95
CA ARG A 11 -20.83 -2.75 -1.90
C ARG A 11 -20.53 -2.12 -0.54
N SER A 12 -20.80 -2.84 0.56
CA SER A 12 -20.50 -2.37 1.92
C SER A 12 -19.01 -2.24 2.17
N ALA A 13 -18.21 -3.24 1.76
CA ALA A 13 -16.75 -3.20 1.86
C ALA A 13 -16.17 -2.02 1.08
N ARG A 14 -16.58 -1.85 -0.17
CA ARG A 14 -16.20 -0.71 -1.01
C ARG A 14 -16.58 0.64 -0.39
N ALA A 15 -17.79 0.77 0.13
CA ALA A 15 -18.25 2.02 0.75
C ALA A 15 -17.42 2.37 2.00
N LYS A 16 -17.10 1.38 2.84
CA LYS A 16 -16.21 1.56 4.00
C LYS A 16 -14.81 1.96 3.58
N GLU A 17 -14.28 1.33 2.53
CA GLU A 17 -12.99 1.67 1.96
C GLU A 17 -12.95 3.13 1.51
N GLN A 18 -13.95 3.60 0.75
CA GLN A 18 -13.98 4.98 0.28
C GLN A 18 -14.16 6.03 1.39
N GLN A 19 -14.76 5.65 2.53
CA GLN A 19 -15.02 6.58 3.65
C GLN A 19 -13.84 6.72 4.60
N LYS A 20 -13.04 5.65 4.78
CA LYS A 20 -11.91 5.65 5.70
C LYS A 20 -10.65 6.13 5.00
N SER A 21 -9.82 6.90 5.71
CA SER A 21 -8.48 7.25 5.23
C SER A 21 -7.49 6.08 5.33
N THR A 22 -7.77 5.10 6.18
CA THR A 22 -7.01 3.84 6.34
C THR A 22 -7.67 2.70 5.57
N LEU A 23 -6.97 1.58 5.46
CA LEU A 23 -7.53 0.36 4.86
C LEU A 23 -8.65 -0.20 5.74
N THR A 24 -9.65 -0.80 5.11
CA THR A 24 -10.68 -1.57 5.81
C THR A 24 -10.20 -3.00 6.02
N ASP A 25 -10.45 -3.55 7.22
CA ASP A 25 -10.20 -4.96 7.52
C ASP A 25 -11.02 -5.87 6.62
N LEU A 26 -10.36 -6.89 6.08
CA LEU A 26 -10.99 -7.88 5.22
C LEU A 26 -11.13 -9.22 5.92
N PRO A 27 -12.15 -10.02 5.56
CA PRO A 27 -12.16 -11.44 5.90
C PRO A 27 -10.89 -12.11 5.36
N GLU A 28 -10.33 -13.05 6.11
CA GLU A 28 -9.11 -13.78 5.73
C GLU A 28 -9.37 -15.23 5.28
N ASP A 29 -10.42 -15.89 5.80
CA ASP A 29 -10.73 -17.29 5.47
C ASP A 29 -12.23 -17.52 5.27
N PRO A 30 -12.72 -17.65 4.02
CA PRO A 30 -12.04 -17.26 2.77
C PRO A 30 -11.94 -15.73 2.67
N SER A 31 -10.91 -15.24 1.99
CA SER A 31 -10.76 -13.81 1.75
C SER A 31 -11.87 -13.24 0.87
N LEU A 32 -12.15 -11.93 1.00
CA LEU A 32 -13.12 -11.26 0.12
C LEU A 32 -12.74 -11.43 -1.36
N PHE A 33 -11.45 -11.37 -1.69
CA PHE A 33 -10.97 -11.53 -3.05
C PHE A 33 -11.15 -12.96 -3.58
N GLU A 34 -10.90 -13.99 -2.77
CA GLU A 34 -11.17 -15.38 -3.17
C GLU A 34 -12.66 -15.60 -3.43
N ARG A 35 -13.53 -15.00 -2.61
CA ARG A 35 -14.99 -15.07 -2.80
C ARG A 35 -15.44 -14.35 -4.05
N VAL A 36 -14.83 -13.21 -4.39
CA VAL A 36 -15.05 -12.51 -5.68
C VAL A 36 -14.66 -13.40 -6.85
N GLN A 37 -13.49 -14.05 -6.80
CA GLN A 37 -13.07 -14.95 -7.86
C GLN A 37 -14.00 -16.17 -8.00
N ALA A 38 -14.43 -16.75 -6.88
CA ALA A 38 -15.40 -17.85 -6.90
C ALA A 38 -16.73 -17.44 -7.53
N ALA A 39 -17.30 -16.29 -7.11
CA ALA A 39 -18.56 -15.79 -7.65
C ALA A 39 -18.49 -15.48 -9.16
N ALA A 40 -17.34 -15.02 -9.65
CA ALA A 40 -17.11 -14.79 -11.08
C ALA A 40 -17.07 -16.10 -11.90
N VAL A 41 -16.55 -17.18 -11.33
CA VAL A 41 -16.47 -18.50 -11.98
C VAL A 41 -17.80 -19.23 -11.96
N GLU A 42 -18.53 -19.10 -10.85
CA GLU A 42 -19.82 -19.77 -10.63
C GLU A 42 -20.98 -19.07 -11.38
N ASP A 43 -20.76 -17.84 -11.87
CA ASP A 43 -21.79 -16.97 -12.48
C ASP A 43 -22.99 -16.75 -11.53
N ASP A 44 -22.68 -16.72 -10.23
CA ASP A 44 -23.65 -16.61 -9.13
C ASP A 44 -24.25 -15.20 -9.01
N VAL A 45 -23.58 -14.20 -9.59
CA VAL A 45 -23.91 -12.77 -9.50
C VAL A 45 -23.70 -12.10 -10.85
N ASP A 46 -24.30 -10.93 -11.05
CA ASP A 46 -24.07 -10.12 -12.25
C ASP A 46 -22.58 -9.77 -12.40
N GLY A 47 -21.96 -10.31 -13.46
CA GLY A 47 -20.52 -10.20 -13.70
C GLY A 47 -20.05 -8.77 -13.99
N GLU A 48 -20.87 -7.95 -14.65
CA GLU A 48 -20.54 -6.54 -14.94
C GLU A 48 -20.51 -5.72 -13.64
N ASP A 49 -21.52 -5.88 -12.80
CA ASP A 49 -21.59 -5.26 -11.47
C ASP A 49 -20.44 -5.74 -10.57
N LEU A 50 -20.14 -7.05 -10.58
CA LEU A 50 -19.05 -7.63 -9.81
C LEU A 50 -17.70 -7.04 -10.23
N GLN A 51 -17.41 -7.00 -11.54
CA GLN A 51 -16.18 -6.43 -12.06
C GLN A 51 -16.06 -4.96 -11.68
N LYS A 52 -17.12 -4.17 -11.90
CA LYS A 52 -17.12 -2.74 -11.61
C LYS A 52 -16.87 -2.46 -10.12
N LEU A 53 -17.62 -3.10 -9.24
CA LEU A 53 -17.50 -2.89 -7.79
C LEU A 53 -16.14 -3.34 -7.27
N THR A 54 -15.61 -4.46 -7.78
CA THR A 54 -14.29 -4.95 -7.40
C THR A 54 -13.20 -3.99 -7.86
N THR A 55 -13.30 -3.46 -9.08
CA THR A 55 -12.35 -2.49 -9.62
C THR A 55 -12.33 -1.22 -8.77
N GLU A 56 -13.51 -0.62 -8.53
CA GLU A 56 -13.64 0.58 -7.70
C GLU A 56 -13.12 0.38 -6.27
N PHE A 57 -13.28 -0.83 -5.72
CA PHE A 57 -12.77 -1.17 -4.40
C PHE A 57 -11.24 -1.34 -4.39
N VAL A 58 -10.69 -2.06 -5.36
CA VAL A 58 -9.24 -2.30 -5.47
C VAL A 58 -8.49 -1.01 -5.79
N ASP A 59 -9.00 -0.17 -6.68
CA ASP A 59 -8.37 1.10 -7.05
C ASP A 59 -8.21 2.04 -5.83
N GLU A 60 -9.25 2.11 -4.98
CA GLU A 60 -9.19 2.88 -3.74
C GLU A 60 -8.11 2.32 -2.79
N ARG A 61 -8.02 0.99 -2.66
CA ARG A 61 -6.98 0.33 -1.86
C ARG A 61 -5.58 0.60 -2.42
N LEU A 62 -5.39 0.50 -3.74
CA LEU A 62 -4.11 0.77 -4.41
C LEU A 62 -3.62 2.20 -4.16
N GLY A 63 -4.53 3.18 -4.18
CA GLY A 63 -4.20 4.56 -3.84
C GLY A 63 -3.66 4.70 -2.41
N LYS A 64 -4.28 4.02 -1.45
CA LYS A 64 -3.84 4.01 -0.04
C LYS A 64 -2.52 3.28 0.15
N LEU A 65 -2.35 2.11 -0.47
CA LEU A 65 -1.11 1.33 -0.42
C LEU A 65 0.08 2.13 -0.99
N THR A 66 -0.14 2.81 -2.12
CA THR A 66 0.88 3.70 -2.72
C THR A 66 1.28 4.82 -1.77
N LYS A 67 0.30 5.44 -1.10
CA LYS A 67 0.56 6.47 -0.10
C LYS A 67 1.35 5.93 1.10
N LEU A 68 1.02 4.73 1.58
CA LEU A 68 1.73 4.09 2.70
C LEU A 68 3.17 3.75 2.32
N ALA A 69 3.41 3.20 1.12
CA ALA A 69 4.76 2.97 0.62
C ALA A 69 5.57 4.26 0.52
N SER A 70 4.96 5.36 0.07
CA SER A 70 5.61 6.68 0.05
C SER A 70 5.97 7.21 1.44
N PHE A 71 5.16 6.90 2.47
CA PHE A 71 5.48 7.26 3.85
C PHE A 71 6.60 6.40 4.43
N ALA A 72 6.55 5.08 4.18
CA ALA A 72 7.60 4.16 4.61
C ALA A 72 8.97 4.53 4.00
N ALA A 73 9.01 4.84 2.69
CA ALA A 73 10.22 5.30 2.00
C ALA A 73 10.78 6.65 2.51
N ALA A 74 9.98 7.40 3.26
CA ALA A 74 10.37 8.63 3.94
C ALA A 74 10.69 8.41 5.42
N ASP A 75 10.90 7.16 5.84
CA ASP A 75 11.14 6.73 7.23
C ASP A 75 10.01 7.13 8.20
N LEU A 76 8.79 7.33 7.69
CA LEU A 76 7.62 7.65 8.52
C LEU A 76 6.94 6.36 9.00
N PRO A 77 6.45 6.32 10.25
CA PRO A 77 5.72 5.17 10.75
C PRO A 77 4.40 4.98 9.98
N ILE A 78 4.15 3.74 9.55
CA ILE A 78 2.90 3.34 8.89
C ILE A 78 2.17 2.28 9.73
N SER A 79 0.85 2.21 9.59
CA SER A 79 0.06 1.07 10.05
C SER A 79 -0.13 0.08 8.90
N THR A 80 -0.01 -1.21 9.20
CA THR A 80 -0.34 -2.32 8.29
C THR A 80 -1.74 -2.89 8.57
N ASP A 81 -2.51 -2.28 9.48
CA ASP A 81 -3.85 -2.75 9.83
C ASP A 81 -4.76 -2.77 8.60
N GLY A 82 -5.45 -3.89 8.41
CA GLY A 82 -6.34 -4.12 7.29
C GLY A 82 -5.65 -4.45 5.96
N MET A 83 -4.31 -4.56 5.92
CA MET A 83 -3.61 -5.14 4.77
C MET A 83 -3.77 -6.65 4.76
N THR A 84 -3.88 -7.21 3.56
CA THR A 84 -3.60 -8.63 3.33
C THR A 84 -2.08 -8.87 3.29
N GLU A 85 -1.62 -10.10 3.54
CA GLU A 85 -0.20 -10.46 3.41
C GLU A 85 0.40 -10.07 2.04
N ARG A 86 -0.40 -10.21 0.97
CA ARG A 86 0.04 -9.85 -0.38
C ARG A 86 0.19 -8.33 -0.57
N GLU A 87 -0.67 -7.55 0.07
CA GLU A 87 -0.61 -6.08 0.06
C GLU A 87 0.56 -5.56 0.91
N GLU A 88 0.85 -6.18 2.05
CA GLU A 88 2.06 -5.86 2.82
C GLU A 88 3.33 -6.07 1.99
N ALA A 89 3.42 -7.20 1.28
CA ALA A 89 4.54 -7.45 0.37
C ALA A 89 4.62 -6.41 -0.75
N LEU A 90 3.47 -6.03 -1.34
CA LEU A 90 3.41 -4.99 -2.38
C LEU A 90 3.91 -3.64 -1.85
N VAL A 91 3.54 -3.25 -0.64
CA VAL A 91 3.98 -1.99 -0.02
C VAL A 91 5.49 -1.99 0.19
N ARG A 92 6.08 -3.08 0.67
CA ARG A 92 7.53 -3.21 0.87
C ARG A 92 8.31 -3.16 -0.45
N ASP A 93 7.80 -3.82 -1.49
CA ASP A 93 8.42 -3.77 -2.82
C ASP A 93 8.40 -2.35 -3.39
N LEU A 94 7.27 -1.64 -3.23
CA LEU A 94 7.14 -0.26 -3.69
C LEU A 94 7.99 0.73 -2.86
N GLU A 95 8.06 0.52 -1.55
CA GLU A 95 8.95 1.28 -0.67
C GLU A 95 10.41 1.19 -1.16
N ALA A 96 10.90 -0.03 -1.45
CA ALA A 96 12.25 -0.23 -1.94
C ALA A 96 12.52 0.53 -3.26
N LEU A 97 11.59 0.49 -4.21
CA LEU A 97 11.70 1.25 -5.46
C LEU A 97 11.73 2.76 -5.24
N LEU A 98 10.96 3.26 -4.28
CA LEU A 98 10.92 4.69 -3.96
C LEU A 98 12.20 5.15 -3.25
N VAL A 99 12.77 4.31 -2.37
CA VAL A 99 14.07 4.57 -1.73
C VAL A 99 15.18 4.59 -2.78
N GLU A 100 15.23 3.61 -3.67
CA GLU A 100 16.22 3.55 -4.76
C GLU A 100 16.15 4.81 -5.63
N TYR A 101 14.95 5.20 -6.08
CA TYR A 101 14.76 6.43 -6.85
C TYR A 101 15.18 7.68 -6.08
N ARG A 102 14.88 7.76 -4.79
CA ARG A 102 15.27 8.90 -3.94
C ARG A 102 16.79 9.02 -3.83
N GLU A 103 17.50 7.92 -3.65
CA GLU A 103 18.96 7.88 -3.60
C GLU A 103 19.61 8.22 -4.94
N GLU A 104 18.98 7.85 -6.07
CA GLU A 104 19.44 8.21 -7.40
C GLU A 104 19.40 9.73 -7.64
N VAL A 105 18.34 10.40 -7.20
CA VAL A 105 18.10 11.81 -7.54
C VAL A 105 18.61 12.82 -6.51
N ILE A 106 18.79 12.42 -5.24
CA ILE A 106 19.29 13.31 -4.20
C ILE A 106 20.83 13.29 -4.23
N PRO A 107 21.49 14.42 -4.51
CA PRO A 107 22.95 14.47 -4.48
C PRO A 107 23.46 14.22 -3.06
N VAL A 108 24.52 13.40 -2.96
CA VAL A 108 25.24 13.21 -1.71
C VAL A 108 26.04 14.49 -1.42
N GLU A 109 25.70 15.20 -0.35
CA GLU A 109 26.59 16.24 0.18
C GLU A 109 27.84 15.55 0.72
N GLU A 110 29.00 15.76 0.08
CA GLU A 110 30.27 15.44 0.71
C GLU A 110 30.45 16.36 1.92
N PRO A 111 30.76 15.84 3.12
CA PRO A 111 31.01 16.68 4.28
C PRO A 111 32.17 17.63 3.95
N ASP A 112 31.92 18.94 4.07
CA ASP A 112 32.88 20.00 3.75
C ASP A 112 34.27 19.69 4.33
N ALA A 113 35.21 19.36 3.44
CA ALA A 113 36.62 19.11 3.76
C ALA A 113 37.36 20.38 4.26
N GLN A 114 36.65 21.46 4.61
CA GLN A 114 37.23 22.76 4.95
C GLN A 114 37.46 22.98 6.45
N LEU A 115 37.13 22.02 7.32
CA LEU A 115 37.39 22.15 8.76
C LEU A 115 38.76 21.62 9.22
N SER A 116 39.61 21.08 8.33
CA SER A 116 40.94 20.59 8.71
C SER A 116 42.02 21.69 8.79
N ASP A 117 41.77 22.91 8.28
CA ASP A 117 42.82 23.93 8.09
C ASP A 117 43.00 24.90 9.27
N PHE A 118 42.16 24.80 10.32
CA PHE A 118 42.19 25.74 11.46
C PHE A 118 42.87 25.20 12.73
N SER A 119 43.51 24.02 12.71
CA SER A 119 44.22 23.49 13.89
C SER A 119 45.71 23.84 13.96
N GLU A 120 46.30 24.45 12.92
CA GLU A 120 47.76 24.63 12.81
C GLU A 120 48.27 26.06 13.11
N VAL A 121 47.51 26.88 13.88
CA VAL A 121 47.95 28.25 14.24
C VAL A 121 47.99 28.51 15.76
N ALA A 122 47.94 27.47 16.58
CA ALA A 122 47.95 27.64 18.05
C ALA A 122 49.34 27.49 18.72
N ASP A 123 50.41 27.18 17.97
CA ASP A 123 51.77 27.04 18.52
C ASP A 123 52.82 27.71 17.61
N ALA A 124 52.89 29.06 17.61
CA ALA A 124 54.04 29.81 17.09
C ALA A 124 54.20 31.18 17.77
#